data_AF-A0A7I7WMJ6-F1
#
_entry.id   AF-A0A7I7WMJ6-F1
#
_cell.length_a   1.000
_cell.length_b   1.000
_cell.length_c   1.000
_cell.angle_alpha   90.00
_cell.angle_beta   90.00
_cell.angle_gamma   90.00
#
_symmetry.space_group_name_H-M   'P 1'
#
loop_
_entity.id
_entity.type
_entity.pdbx_description
1 polymer ?
#
loop_
_entity_poly.entity_id
_entity_poly.type
_entity_poly.pdbx_seq_one_letter_code
_entity_poly.pdbx_strand_id
1 'polypeptide(L)'
;MPNASFARIACAPPLAVSVRASTVALVIVKRVTRVALTRTTEPTPGDHTSHPGTVLWRTEWTELRSGKPTELRQSHYTETAARRHVDGLLQMRASGLTVDGIYTEHT
;
A
#
# COMPACT_ATOMS: atom_id res chain seq x y z
N MET A 1 67.10 -18.03 -44.74
CA MET A 1 66.62 -19.33 -44.21
C MET A 1 66.80 -19.32 -42.69
N PRO A 2 65.86 -19.77 -41.84
CA PRO A 2 64.38 -19.66 -41.82
C PRO A 2 63.93 -18.56 -40.80
N ASN A 3 63.01 -17.67 -41.16
CA ASN A 3 61.55 -17.73 -40.93
C ASN A 3 61.10 -17.42 -39.48
N ALA A 4 60.87 -16.14 -39.20
CA ALA A 4 60.19 -15.66 -37.99
C ALA A 4 58.67 -15.84 -38.18
N SER A 5 58.06 -16.78 -37.45
CA SER A 5 56.61 -16.90 -37.35
C SER A 5 56.15 -16.38 -36.00
N PHE A 6 55.48 -15.22 -36.04
CA PHE A 6 54.75 -14.62 -34.93
C PHE A 6 53.57 -15.51 -34.54
N ALA A 7 53.65 -16.15 -33.37
CA ALA A 7 52.50 -16.78 -32.74
C ALA A 7 51.59 -15.68 -32.16
N ARG A 8 50.45 -15.43 -32.80
CA ARG A 8 49.38 -14.60 -32.23
C ARG A 8 48.72 -15.37 -31.09
N ILE A 9 48.93 -14.91 -29.86
CA ILE A 9 48.18 -15.34 -28.68
C ILE A 9 46.75 -14.82 -28.84
N ALA A 10 45.81 -15.71 -29.17
CA ALA A 10 44.39 -15.42 -29.14
C ALA A 10 43.94 -15.36 -27.67
N CYS A 11 43.79 -14.14 -27.15
CA CYS A 11 43.22 -13.88 -25.84
C CYS A 11 41.70 -14.12 -25.92
N ALA A 12 41.21 -15.19 -25.30
CA ALA A 12 39.77 -15.46 -25.18
C ALA A 12 39.12 -14.41 -24.24
N PRO A 13 37.91 -13.91 -24.53
CA PRO A 13 37.24 -12.96 -23.66
C PRO A 13 36.83 -13.61 -22.34
N PRO A 14 36.93 -12.92 -21.19
CA PRO A 14 36.47 -13.45 -19.92
C PRO A 14 34.94 -13.61 -19.95
N LEU A 15 34.47 -14.78 -19.55
CA LEU A 15 33.06 -15.09 -19.34
C LEU A 15 32.48 -14.10 -18.34
N ALA A 16 31.67 -13.16 -18.83
CA ALA A 16 30.90 -12.26 -17.99
C ALA A 16 29.91 -13.10 -17.18
N VAL A 17 30.20 -13.27 -15.88
CA VAL A 17 29.25 -13.81 -14.91
C VAL A 17 28.08 -12.82 -14.84
N SER A 18 26.99 -13.18 -15.51
CA SER A 18 25.74 -12.42 -15.46
C SER A 18 25.12 -12.65 -14.08
N VAL A 19 25.41 -11.75 -13.14
CA VAL A 19 24.67 -11.67 -11.88
C VAL A 19 23.26 -11.22 -12.24
N ARG A 20 22.32 -12.17 -12.28
CA ARG A 20 20.90 -11.84 -12.33
C ARG A 20 20.58 -11.11 -11.03
N ALA A 21 20.49 -9.80 -11.10
CA ALA A 21 19.75 -9.02 -10.12
C ALA A 21 18.33 -9.60 -10.11
N SER A 22 18.03 -10.44 -9.12
CA SER A 22 16.65 -10.78 -8.80
C SER A 22 16.06 -9.50 -8.24
N THR A 23 15.50 -8.66 -9.14
CA THR A 23 14.58 -7.60 -8.76
C THR A 23 13.40 -8.30 -8.13
N VAL A 24 13.45 -8.49 -6.82
CA VAL A 24 12.27 -8.80 -6.03
C VAL A 24 11.37 -7.61 -6.28
N ALA A 25 10.37 -7.78 -7.16
CA ALA A 25 9.28 -6.84 -7.26
C ALA A 25 8.75 -6.70 -5.84
N LEU A 26 9.02 -5.57 -5.20
CA LEU A 26 8.54 -5.26 -3.88
C LEU A 26 7.02 -5.19 -4.04
N VAL A 27 6.34 -6.32 -3.87
CA VAL A 27 4.89 -6.35 -3.87
C VAL A 27 4.52 -5.44 -2.71
N ILE A 28 4.04 -4.24 -3.02
CA ILE A 28 3.55 -3.31 -2.03
C ILE A 28 2.24 -3.93 -1.54
N VAL A 29 2.36 -4.87 -0.60
CA VAL A 29 1.18 -5.50 0.01
C VAL A 29 0.55 -4.42 0.88
N LYS A 30 -0.49 -3.78 0.36
CA LYS A 30 -1.34 -2.90 1.14
C LYS A 30 -2.10 -3.77 2.13
N ARG A 31 -1.83 -3.60 3.42
CA ARG A 31 -2.52 -4.31 4.49
C ARG A 31 -3.17 -3.31 5.42
N VAL A 32 -4.47 -3.44 5.63
CA VAL A 32 -5.20 -2.60 6.57
C VAL A 32 -5.04 -3.19 7.98
N THR A 33 -4.63 -2.36 8.94
CA THR A 33 -4.43 -2.77 10.34
C THR A 33 -5.41 -2.15 11.31
N ARG A 34 -6.07 -1.05 10.90
CA ARG A 34 -7.08 -0.35 11.70
C ARG A 34 -8.08 0.29 10.77
N VAL A 35 -9.36 0.25 11.15
CA VAL A 35 -10.47 0.93 10.48
C VAL A 35 -11.36 1.51 11.56
N ALA A 36 -11.61 2.81 11.50
CA ALA A 36 -12.56 3.52 12.33
C ALA A 36 -13.64 4.13 11.44
N LEU A 37 -14.90 3.97 11.82
CA LEU A 37 -16.03 4.65 11.21
C LEU A 37 -16.60 5.62 12.23
N THR A 38 -16.57 6.90 11.92
CA THR A 38 -17.07 7.97 12.79
C THR A 38 -18.26 8.64 12.13
N ARG A 39 -19.37 8.75 12.86
CA ARG A 39 -20.51 9.57 12.45
C ARG A 39 -20.44 10.92 13.17
N THR A 40 -20.47 12.02 12.42
CA THR A 40 -20.46 13.38 13.01
C THR A 40 -21.36 14.32 12.21
N THR A 41 -21.91 15.32 12.86
CA THR A 41 -22.58 16.48 12.21
C THR A 41 -21.68 17.71 12.15
N GLU A 42 -20.49 17.64 12.78
CA GLU A 42 -19.50 18.70 12.83
C GLU A 42 -18.33 18.37 11.90
N PRO A 43 -18.20 19.08 10.77
CA PRO A 43 -17.10 18.84 9.86
C PRO A 43 -15.80 19.45 10.37
N THR A 44 -14.69 18.73 10.15
CA THR A 44 -13.34 19.22 10.40
C THR A 44 -12.75 19.85 9.14
N PRO A 45 -11.72 20.71 9.25
CA PRO A 45 -11.09 21.36 8.09
C PRO A 45 -10.49 20.41 7.03
N GLY A 46 -10.37 19.10 7.33
CA GLY A 46 -9.88 18.09 6.38
C GLY A 46 -10.98 17.36 5.60
N ASP A 47 -12.26 17.67 5.84
CA ASP A 47 -13.37 17.02 5.16
C ASP A 47 -13.71 17.78 3.87
N HIS A 48 -13.12 17.36 2.75
CA HIS A 48 -13.37 18.00 1.45
C HIS A 48 -14.81 17.84 0.93
N THR A 49 -15.62 17.00 1.59
CA THR A 49 -17.00 16.66 1.23
C THR A 49 -17.98 17.02 2.34
N SER A 50 -17.71 18.02 3.18
CA SER A 50 -18.67 18.41 4.22
C SER A 50 -19.44 19.68 3.91
N HIS A 51 -20.76 19.66 4.12
CA HIS A 51 -21.58 20.85 4.30
C HIS A 51 -22.02 20.95 5.77
N PRO A 52 -21.95 22.14 6.40
CA PRO A 52 -22.45 22.32 7.76
C PRO A 52 -23.92 21.89 7.88
N GLY A 53 -24.27 21.12 8.91
CA GLY A 53 -25.63 20.64 9.17
C GLY A 53 -26.04 19.35 8.44
N THR A 54 -25.11 18.73 7.70
CA THR A 54 -25.33 17.40 7.11
C THR A 54 -24.57 16.32 7.89
N VAL A 55 -25.20 15.14 8.06
CA VAL A 55 -24.55 13.99 8.68
C VAL A 55 -23.38 13.56 7.80
N LEU A 56 -22.19 13.55 8.39
CA LEU A 56 -20.94 13.15 7.77
C LEU A 56 -20.49 11.82 8.35
N TRP A 57 -20.22 10.88 7.46
CA TRP A 57 -19.63 9.59 7.82
C TRP A 57 -18.16 9.61 7.44
N ARG A 58 -17.26 9.59 8.42
CA ARG A 58 -15.83 9.55 8.19
C ARG A 58 -15.30 8.14 8.39
N THR A 59 -14.66 7.60 7.37
CA THR A 59 -13.88 6.36 7.47
C THR A 59 -12.40 6.74 7.62
N GLU A 60 -11.78 6.31 8.70
CA GLU A 60 -10.35 6.47 8.95
C GLU A 60 -9.71 5.09 8.98
N TRP A 61 -8.54 4.90 8.39
CA TRP A 61 -7.88 3.60 8.41
C TRP A 61 -6.37 3.74 8.34
N THR A 62 -5.69 2.72 8.84
CA THR A 62 -4.24 2.62 8.76
C THR A 62 -3.88 1.55 7.74
N GLU A 63 -3.18 1.94 6.67
CA GLU A 63 -2.57 1.00 5.72
C GLU A 63 -1.08 0.85 6.01
N LEU A 64 -0.59 -0.40 6.11
CA LEU A 64 0.82 -0.71 6.03
C LEU A 64 1.22 -0.72 4.55
N ARG A 65 2.05 0.26 4.16
CA ARG A 65 2.66 0.34 2.83
C ARG A 65 4.16 0.17 2.97
N SER A 66 4.71 -0.92 2.42
CA SER A 66 6.14 -1.24 2.53
C SER A 66 6.66 -1.23 3.97
N GLY A 67 5.85 -1.75 4.91
CA GLY A 67 6.16 -1.78 6.34
C GLY A 67 5.99 -0.46 7.09
N LYS A 68 5.56 0.62 6.41
CA LYS A 68 5.28 1.91 7.05
C LYS A 68 3.78 2.10 7.24
N PRO A 69 3.30 2.39 8.47
CA PRO A 69 1.91 2.74 8.68
C PRO A 69 1.62 4.11 8.07
N THR A 70 0.56 4.20 7.28
CA THR A 70 0.02 5.44 6.74
C THR A 70 -1.42 5.57 7.21
N GLU A 71 -1.72 6.67 7.87
CA GLU A 71 -3.09 7.01 8.27
C GLU A 71 -3.78 7.71 7.12
N LEU A 72 -4.96 7.20 6.77
CA LEU A 72 -5.80 7.69 5.70
C LEU A 72 -7.19 7.96 6.25
N ARG A 73 -7.86 8.95 5.66
CA ARG A 73 -9.22 9.34 6.02
C ARG A 73 -10.01 9.70 4.77
N GLN A 74 -11.27 9.34 4.77
CA GLN A 74 -12.21 9.67 3.71
C GLN A 74 -13.59 9.91 4.30
N SER A 75 -14.23 10.97 3.83
CA SER A 75 -15.54 11.40 4.31
C SER A 75 -16.61 11.09 3.27
N HIS A 76 -17.77 10.63 3.73
CA HIS A 76 -18.89 10.17 2.93
C HIS A 76 -20.18 10.84 3.39
N TYR A 77 -21.07 11.14 2.43
CA TYR A 77 -22.38 11.74 2.71
C TYR A 77 -23.44 10.74 3.15
N THR A 78 -23.23 9.44 2.91
CA THR A 78 -24.22 8.41 3.22
C THR A 78 -23.58 7.29 4.01
N GLU A 79 -24.36 6.73 4.95
CA GLU A 79 -23.96 5.55 5.72
C GLU A 79 -23.61 4.38 4.80
N THR A 80 -24.43 4.15 3.78
CA THR A 80 -24.23 3.06 2.83
C THR A 80 -22.89 3.15 2.10
N ALA A 81 -22.47 4.36 1.68
CA ALA A 81 -21.17 4.54 1.04
C ALA A 81 -20.03 4.30 2.01
N ALA A 82 -20.16 4.79 3.25
CA ALA A 82 -19.15 4.58 4.28
C ALA A 82 -19.01 3.10 4.65
N ARG A 83 -20.12 2.38 4.85
CA ARG A 83 -20.12 0.94 5.14
C ARG A 83 -19.52 0.12 4.00
N ARG A 84 -19.88 0.41 2.75
CA ARG A 84 -19.24 -0.24 1.58
C ARG A 84 -17.74 -0.01 1.53
N HIS A 85 -17.29 1.18 1.92
CA HIS A 85 -15.86 1.47 1.97
C HIS A 85 -15.18 0.66 3.08
N VAL A 86 -15.76 0.63 4.28
CA VAL A 86 -15.31 -0.22 5.39
C VAL A 86 -15.21 -1.68 4.96
N ASP A 87 -16.23 -2.23 4.29
CA ASP A 87 -16.21 -3.62 3.80
C ASP A 87 -15.01 -3.89 2.88
N GLY A 88 -14.71 -2.98 1.97
CA GLY A 88 -13.54 -3.05 1.11
C GLY A 88 -12.21 -3.02 1.89
N LEU A 89 -12.13 -2.16 2.91
CA LEU A 89 -10.95 -2.07 3.78
C LEU A 89 -10.76 -3.35 4.61
N LEU A 90 -11.84 -3.94 5.11
CA LEU A 90 -11.81 -5.19 5.90
C LEU A 90 -11.42 -6.41 5.06
N GLN A 91 -11.69 -6.40 3.76
CA GLN A 91 -11.18 -7.41 2.82
C GLN A 91 -9.67 -7.29 2.60
N MET A 92 -9.12 -6.08 2.69
CA MET A 92 -7.68 -5.80 2.57
C MET A 92 -6.93 -5.89 3.91
N ARG A 93 -7.56 -6.43 4.97
CA ARG A 93 -6.93 -6.51 6.28
C ARG A 93 -5.66 -7.35 6.29
N ALA A 94 -4.74 -7.02 7.19
CA ALA A 94 -3.57 -7.84 7.41
C ALA A 94 -3.97 -9.26 7.85
N SER A 95 -3.29 -10.27 7.31
CA SER A 95 -3.50 -11.67 7.68
C SER A 95 -3.31 -11.86 9.19
N GLY A 96 -4.21 -12.63 9.81
CA GLY A 96 -4.19 -12.89 11.25
C GLY A 96 -4.94 -11.88 12.11
N LEU A 97 -5.42 -10.77 11.53
CA LEU A 97 -6.30 -9.83 12.24
C LEU A 97 -7.77 -10.23 12.08
N THR A 98 -8.50 -10.17 13.18
CA THR A 98 -9.96 -10.30 13.21
C THR A 98 -10.61 -8.96 12.85
N VAL A 99 -11.81 -8.99 12.28
CA VAL A 99 -12.57 -7.76 12.00
C VAL A 99 -12.81 -6.97 13.28
N ASP A 100 -13.25 -7.65 14.34
CA ASP A 100 -13.49 -7.06 15.66
C ASP A 100 -12.23 -6.38 16.26
N GLY A 101 -11.04 -6.94 15.99
CA GLY A 101 -9.78 -6.38 16.47
C GLY A 101 -9.29 -5.15 15.71
N ILE A 102 -9.83 -4.86 14.52
CA ILE A 102 -9.37 -3.75 13.67
C ILE A 102 -10.46 -2.71 13.41
N TYR A 103 -11.73 -3.08 13.54
CA TYR A 103 -12.87 -2.22 13.27
C TYR A 103 -13.35 -1.55 14.55
N THR A 104 -13.59 -0.25 14.50
CA THR A 104 -14.21 0.49 15.60
C THR A 104 -15.23 1.47 15.02
N GLU A 105 -16.42 1.53 15.62
CA GLU A 105 -17.47 2.47 15.23
C GLU A 105 -17.64 3.52 16.35
N HIS A 106 -17.57 4.80 15.97
CA HIS A 106 -17.76 5.95 16.83
C HIS A 106 -19.02 6.70 16.36
N THR A 107 -19.88 7.08 17.31
CA THR A 107 -21.25 7.58 17.02
C THR A 107 -21.49 9.02 17.43
#